data_AF-A0A0R0A1Q1-F1
#
_entry.id   AF-A0A0R0A1Q1-F1
#
_cell.length_a   1.000
_cell.length_b   1.000
_cell.length_c   1.000
_cell.angle_alpha   90.00
_cell.angle_beta   90.00
_cell.angle_gamma   90.00
#
_symmetry.space_group_name_H-M   'P 1'
#
loop_
_entity.id
_entity.type
_entity.pdbx_description
1 polymer ?
#
loop_
_entity_poly.entity_id
_entity_poly.type
_entity_poly.pdbx_seq_one_letter_code
_entity_poly.pdbx_strand_id
1 'polypeptide(L)' 'MSALEKQVGGGHYRVGGIQPVQYAEANELRFLEACVVKRVTRHNREGGKGRQDIEKAIHELQLLLELRYGGES' A
#
# COMPACT_ATOMS: atom_id res chain seq x y z
N MET A 1 -8.21 15.02 -17.77
CA MET A 1 -8.14 13.66 -17.22
C MET A 1 -7.06 13.63 -16.17
N SER A 2 -7.39 13.25 -14.95
CA SER A 2 -6.46 13.06 -13.85
C SER A 2 -5.66 11.77 -14.03
N ALA A 3 -4.41 11.74 -13.57
CA ALA A 3 -3.63 10.51 -13.50
C ALA A 3 -4.31 9.43 -12.65
N LEU A 4 -5.15 9.84 -11.68
CA LEU A 4 -5.97 8.94 -10.86
C LEU A 4 -7.01 8.17 -11.69
N GLU A 5 -7.45 8.72 -12.82
CA GLU A 5 -8.43 8.07 -13.69
C GLU A 5 -7.75 7.09 -14.66
N LYS A 6 -6.42 7.16 -14.81
CA LYS A 6 -5.63 6.36 -15.75
C LYS A 6 -4.82 5.30 -15.00
N GLN A 7 -5.21 4.03 -15.13
CA GLN A 7 -4.38 2.90 -14.71
C GLN A 7 -3.73 2.26 -15.95
N VAL A 8 -2.39 2.14 -15.94
CA VAL A 8 -1.65 1.43 -16.99
C VAL A 8 -1.42 -0.02 -16.52
N GLY A 9 -2.20 -0.94 -17.07
CA GLY A 9 -2.16 -2.37 -16.74
C GLY A 9 -2.99 -2.76 -15.51
N GLY A 10 -3.86 -3.77 -15.67
CA GLY A 10 -4.79 -4.24 -14.64
C GLY A 10 -5.89 -3.22 -14.26
N GLY A 11 -6.73 -3.57 -13.28
CA GLY A 11 -7.85 -2.74 -12.79
C GLY A 11 -7.93 -2.56 -11.26
N HIS A 12 -6.89 -2.98 -10.54
CA HIS A 12 -6.93 -3.25 -9.09
C HIS A 12 -7.23 -2.04 -8.20
N TYR A 13 -6.87 -0.83 -8.66
CA TYR A 13 -7.05 0.40 -7.89
C TYR A 13 -8.22 1.26 -8.39
N ARG A 14 -8.80 0.94 -9.56
CA ARG A 14 -10.00 1.59 -10.08
C ARG A 14 -11.29 1.11 -9.41
N VAL A 15 -11.24 -0.02 -8.71
CA VAL A 15 -12.41 -0.59 -8.02
C VAL A 15 -12.37 -0.12 -6.55
N GLY A 16 -13.32 0.73 -6.15
CA GLY A 16 -13.43 1.26 -4.78
C GLY A 16 -13.61 2.78 -4.72
N GLY A 17 -13.83 3.32 -3.52
CA GLY A 17 -14.04 4.76 -3.32
C GLY A 17 -12.76 5.59 -3.29
N ILE A 18 -11.78 5.19 -2.48
CA ILE A 18 -10.52 5.92 -2.26
C ILE A 18 -9.35 5.05 -2.74
N GLN A 19 -8.50 5.57 -3.63
CA GLN A 19 -7.29 4.86 -4.07
C GLN A 19 -6.21 4.92 -2.98
N PRO A 20 -5.32 3.91 -2.87
CA PRO A 20 -4.24 3.91 -1.88
C PRO A 20 -3.37 5.17 -1.90
N VAL A 21 -3.08 5.72 -3.08
CA VAL A 21 -2.33 6.98 -3.22
C VAL A 21 -3.10 8.17 -2.64
N GLN A 22 -4.41 8.24 -2.83
CA GLN A 22 -5.23 9.32 -2.27
C GLN A 22 -5.26 9.24 -0.74
N TYR A 23 -5.40 8.03 -0.18
CA TYR A 23 -5.35 7.84 1.27
C TYR A 23 -3.97 8.21 1.84
N ALA A 24 -2.89 7.78 1.18
CA ALA A 24 -1.53 8.04 1.62
C ALA A 24 -1.22 9.55 1.63
N GLU A 25 -1.52 10.26 0.54
CA GLU A 25 -1.28 11.71 0.45
C GLU A 25 -2.14 12.49 1.44
N ALA A 26 -3.42 12.11 1.62
CA ALA A 26 -4.32 12.79 2.55
C ALA A 26 -3.97 12.61 4.03
N ASN A 27 -3.20 11.57 4.38
CA ASN A 27 -2.81 11.25 5.76
C ASN A 27 -1.28 11.35 5.96
N GLU A 28 -0.57 11.96 5.01
CA GLU A 28 0.88 12.18 5.08
C GLU A 28 1.70 10.90 5.35
N LEU A 29 1.24 9.77 4.82
CA LEU A 29 1.91 8.48 5.01
C LEU A 29 3.26 8.45 4.29
N ARG A 30 4.29 7.94 4.97
CA ARG A 30 5.61 7.73 4.37
C ARG A 30 5.61 6.45 3.54
N PHE A 31 6.69 6.24 2.80
CA PHE A 31 6.83 5.16 1.83
C PHE A 31 6.39 3.77 2.32
N LEU A 32 6.81 3.35 3.52
CA LEU A 32 6.49 2.03 4.06
C LEU A 32 5.00 1.91 4.42
N GLU A 33 4.44 2.92 5.07
CA GLU A 33 3.02 2.97 5.44
C GLU A 33 2.12 3.00 4.21
N ALA A 34 2.48 3.79 3.20
CA ALA A 34 1.78 3.84 1.91
C ALA A 34 1.84 2.49 1.17
N CYS A 35 2.97 1.77 1.24
CA CYS A 35 3.06 0.43 0.67
C CYS A 35 2.15 -0.56 1.40
N VAL A 36 2.07 -0.50 2.73
CA VAL A 36 1.15 -1.33 3.52
C VAL A 36 -0.29 -1.09 3.08
N VAL A 37 -0.75 0.16 3.03
CA VAL A 37 -2.12 0.52 2.56
C VAL A 37 -2.38 -0.04 1.16
N LYS A 38 -1.43 0.12 0.24
CA LYS A 38 -1.52 -0.43 -1.13
C LYS A 38 -1.68 -1.95 -1.11
N ARG A 39 -0.87 -2.67 -0.32
CA ARG A 39 -0.89 -4.14 -0.23
C ARG A 39 -2.20 -4.67 0.36
N VAL A 40 -2.62 -4.11 1.50
CA VAL A 40 -3.87 -4.53 2.15
C VAL A 40 -5.09 -4.18 1.32
N THR A 41 -5.05 -3.10 0.53
CA THR A 41 -6.14 -2.74 -0.38
C THR A 41 -6.25 -3.70 -1.58
N ARG A 42 -5.13 -4.22 -2.11
CA ARG A 42 -5.13 -5.04 -3.33
C ARG A 42 -5.22 -6.55 -3.12
N HIS A 43 -4.81 -7.08 -1.95
CA HIS A 43 -4.46 -8.49 -1.81
C HIS A 43 -5.57 -9.48 -2.22
N ASN A 44 -6.84 -9.13 -1.96
CA ASN A 44 -8.04 -9.92 -2.24
C ASN A 44 -8.81 -9.46 -3.48
N ARG A 45 -8.26 -8.52 -4.26
CA ARG A 45 -8.84 -8.04 -5.51
C ARG A 45 -8.27 -8.80 -6.69
N GLU A 46 -8.91 -8.69 -7.85
CA GLU A 46 -8.33 -9.15 -9.12
C GLU A 46 -6.88 -8.66 -9.21
N GLY A 47 -5.94 -9.49 -9.67
CA GLY A 47 -4.48 -9.25 -9.72
C GLY A 47 -3.75 -8.94 -8.40
N GLY A 48 -4.43 -9.03 -7.26
CA GLY A 48 -3.80 -9.23 -5.96
C GLY A 48 -2.97 -10.52 -5.91
N LYS A 49 -2.02 -10.60 -4.98
CA LYS A 49 -1.19 -11.80 -4.76
C LYS A 49 -1.58 -12.57 -3.49
N GLY A 50 -2.76 -12.29 -2.93
CA GLY A 50 -3.28 -12.96 -1.74
C GLY A 50 -2.29 -12.89 -0.58
N ARG A 51 -1.96 -14.06 -0.02
CA ARG A 51 -1.00 -14.22 1.09
C ARG A 51 0.32 -13.49 0.88
N GLN A 52 0.86 -13.48 -0.35
CA GLN A 52 2.15 -12.84 -0.63
C GLN A 52 2.09 -11.31 -0.45
N ASP A 53 0.96 -10.66 -0.74
CA ASP A 53 0.82 -9.23 -0.49
C ASP A 53 0.75 -8.93 1.02
N ILE A 54 0.16 -9.83 1.82
CA ILE A 54 0.13 -9.71 3.29
C ILE A 54 1.52 -9.91 3.89
N GLU A 55 2.28 -10.91 3.44
CA GLU A 55 3.67 -11.12 3.89
C GLU A 55 4.56 -9.91 3.57
N LYS A 56 4.35 -9.27 2.40
CA LYS A 56 5.05 -8.02 2.05
C LYS A 56 4.66 -6.87 2.96
N ALA A 57 3.37 -6.73 3.30
CA ALA A 57 2.92 -5.70 4.24
C ALA A 57 3.53 -5.91 5.64
N ILE A 58 3.61 -7.15 6.11
CA ILE A 58 4.28 -7.49 7.38
C ILE A 58 5.75 -7.08 7.32
N HIS A 59 6.46 -7.41 6.23
CA HIS A 59 7.86 -7.03 6.07
C HIS A 59 8.05 -5.50 6.03
N GLU A 60 7.18 -4.76 5.35
CA GLU A 60 7.19 -3.30 5.33
C GLU A 60 7.00 -2.71 6.75
N LEU A 61 6.17 -3.33 7.60
CA LEU A 61 6.03 -2.95 9.02
C LEU A 61 7.25 -3.31 9.86
N GLN A 62 7.90 -4.45 9.62
CA GLN A 62 9.16 -4.81 10.28
C GLN A 62 10.26 -3.79 9.97
N LEU A 63 10.41 -3.41 8.69
CA LEU A 63 11.34 -2.35 8.28
C LEU A 63 11.00 -1.00 8.93
N LEU A 64 9.72 -0.69 9.12
CA LEU A 64 9.31 0.53 9.80
C LEU A 64 9.77 0.53 11.26
N LEU A 65 9.60 -0.60 11.95
CA LEU A 65 10.12 -0.80 13.32
C LEU A 65 11.63 -0.60 13.36
N GLU A 66 12.38 -1.29 12.50
CA GLU A 66 13.85 -1.19 12.48
C GLU A 66 14.32 0.25 12.20
N LEU A 67 13.77 0.92 11.19
CA LEU A 67 14.25 2.23 10.72
C LEU A 67 13.76 3.43 11.53
N ARG A 68 12.77 3.26 12.42
CA ARG A 68 12.20 4.36 13.23
C ARG A 68 12.31 4.12 14.73
N TYR A 69 12.37 2.86 15.14
CA TYR A 69 12.30 2.44 16.53
C TYR A 69 13.45 1.48 16.91
N GLY A 70 14.24 0.97 15.96
CA GLY A 70 15.36 0.04 16.20
C GLY A 70 16.58 0.63 16.92
N GLY A 71 16.44 1.81 17.53
CA GLY A 71 17.45 2.47 18.36
C GLY A 71 17.24 2.28 19.87
N GLU A 72 16.22 1.54 20.31
CA GLU A 72 16.05 1.19 21.72
C GLU A 72 16.71 -0.16 22.00
N SER A 73 17.98 -0.12 22.41
CA SER A 73 18.68 -1.16 23.15
C SER A 73 19.37 -0.55 24.36
#